data_AF-A0A533YAS1-F1
#
_entry.id   AF-A0A533YAS1-F1
#
_cell.length_a   1.000
_cell.length_b   1.000
_cell.length_c   1.000
_cell.angle_alpha   90.00
_cell.angle_beta   90.00
_cell.angle_gamma   90.00
#
_symmetry.space_group_name_H-M   'P 1'
#
loop_
_entity.id
_entity.type
_entity.pdbx_description
1 polymer ?
#
loop_
_entity_poly.entity_id
_entity_poly.type
_entity_poly.pdbx_seq_one_letter_code
_entity_poly.pdbx_strand_id
1 'polypeptide(L)'
;MASLSPSNPIAHTDPLRHTMLEIHQNLLSLYSALIVAERLTYERVHGNVGSTDELIRLVLNDPWFTWLCPLLDLLLRINQLLDDDAFDITHENVEHLVAEVRTLTRPSIEGDGFERAYYEALNRAPEVVLAHFHVTRILLAEAA
;
A
#
# COMPACT_ATOMS: atom_id res chain seq x y z
N MET A 1 -9.47 34.61 40.45
CA MET A 1 -8.52 33.47 40.45
C MET A 1 -8.63 32.80 39.10
N ALA A 2 -7.87 33.30 38.13
CA ALA A 2 -7.88 32.82 36.76
C ALA A 2 -6.54 32.13 36.51
N SER A 3 -6.58 30.85 36.20
CA SER A 3 -5.50 30.15 35.50
C SER A 3 -6.14 29.14 34.57
N LEU A 4 -6.55 29.63 33.41
CA LEU A 4 -6.70 28.82 32.20
C LEU A 4 -5.28 28.40 31.79
N SER A 5 -4.95 27.12 31.91
CA SER A 5 -3.75 26.58 31.29
C SER A 5 -3.93 26.61 29.77
N PRO A 6 -2.93 27.10 29.01
CA PRO A 6 -3.06 27.23 27.57
C PRO A 6 -2.93 25.86 26.91
N SER A 7 -3.88 25.53 26.05
CA SER A 7 -3.65 24.59 24.95
C SER A 7 -2.46 25.08 24.14
N ASN A 8 -1.46 24.23 23.92
CA ASN A 8 -0.82 24.17 22.60
C ASN A 8 -0.34 22.75 22.30
N PRO A 9 -0.75 22.16 21.16
CA PRO A 9 -0.43 20.82 20.75
C PRO A 9 0.93 20.85 20.05
N ILE A 10 1.94 20.25 20.65
CA ILE A 10 3.13 19.90 19.89
C ILE A 10 2.88 18.47 19.44
N ALA A 11 2.26 18.34 18.26
CA ALA A 11 2.45 17.16 17.44
C ALA A 11 3.96 17.03 17.22
N HIS A 12 4.65 16.34 18.12
CA HIS A 12 5.90 15.69 17.75
C HIS A 12 5.48 14.76 16.64
N THR A 13 5.83 15.10 15.40
CA THR A 13 5.82 14.15 14.31
C THR A 13 6.79 13.07 14.76
N ASP A 14 6.25 12.04 15.41
CA ASP A 14 7.00 10.90 15.88
C ASP A 14 7.74 10.35 14.65
N PRO A 15 9.08 10.22 14.68
CA PRO A 15 9.84 9.69 13.55
C PRO A 15 9.26 8.35 13.07
N LEU A 16 8.73 7.52 13.98
CA LEU A 16 8.10 6.24 13.63
C LEU A 16 6.77 6.44 12.89
N ARG A 17 5.98 7.44 13.30
CA ARG A 17 4.75 7.83 12.58
C ARG A 17 5.07 8.35 11.18
N HIS A 18 6.16 9.10 11.03
CA HIS A 18 6.63 9.56 9.73
C HIS A 18 7.01 8.38 8.83
N THR A 19 7.79 7.43 9.34
CA THR A 19 8.11 6.19 8.63
C THR A 19 6.86 5.43 8.19
N MET A 20 5.88 5.24 9.07
CA MET A 20 4.62 4.56 8.70
C MET A 20 3.85 5.29 7.60
N LEU A 21 3.83 6.63 7.64
CA LEU A 21 3.25 7.45 6.58
C LEU A 21 4.00 7.31 5.25
N GLU A 22 5.33 7.28 5.29
CA GLU A 22 6.13 7.07 4.08
C GLU A 22 5.90 5.68 3.48
N ILE A 23 5.87 4.63 4.30
CA ILE A 23 5.55 3.26 3.87
C ILE A 23 4.15 3.25 3.23
N HIS A 24 3.15 3.84 3.89
CA HIS A 24 1.79 3.92 3.40
C HIS A 24 1.69 4.59 2.02
N GLN A 25 2.30 5.76 1.85
CA GLN A 25 2.27 6.50 0.58
C GLN A 25 2.90 5.73 -0.58
N ASN A 26 3.97 4.99 -0.31
CA ASN A 26 4.65 4.19 -1.31
C ASN A 26 3.86 2.93 -1.66
N LEU A 27 3.22 2.29 -0.69
CA LEU A 27 2.28 1.19 -0.93
C LEU A 27 1.05 1.65 -1.71
N LEU A 28 0.53 2.85 -1.43
CA LEU A 28 -0.60 3.41 -2.15
C LEU A 28 -0.24 3.70 -3.61
N SER A 29 0.97 4.19 -3.85
CA SER A 29 1.53 4.40 -5.19
C SER A 29 1.69 3.08 -5.93
N LEU A 30 2.17 2.02 -5.26
CA LEU A 30 2.24 0.67 -5.82
C LEU A 30 0.86 0.11 -6.16
N TYR A 31 -0.11 0.20 -5.24
CA TYR A 31 -1.48 -0.26 -5.47
C TYR A 31 -2.13 0.44 -6.66
N SER A 32 -1.93 1.76 -6.76
CA SER A 32 -2.43 2.56 -7.88
C SER A 32 -1.79 2.15 -9.22
N ALA A 33 -0.47 1.91 -9.25
CA ALA A 33 0.22 1.40 -10.43
C ALA A 33 -0.30 0.02 -10.86
N LEU A 34 -0.57 -0.87 -9.90
CA LEU A 34 -1.15 -2.19 -10.16
C LEU A 34 -2.56 -2.10 -10.74
N ILE A 35 -3.43 -1.23 -10.20
CA ILE A 35 -4.76 -0.99 -10.77
C ILE A 35 -4.66 -0.53 -12.22
N VAL A 36 -3.76 0.40 -12.53
CA VAL A 36 -3.59 0.91 -13.90
C VAL A 36 -3.10 -0.20 -14.84
N ALA A 37 -2.12 -0.99 -14.42
CA ALA A 37 -1.61 -2.11 -15.21
C ALA A 37 -2.68 -3.19 -15.46
N GLU A 38 -3.50 -3.50 -14.45
CA GLU A 38 -4.59 -4.47 -14.57
C GLU A 38 -5.76 -3.93 -15.38
N ARG A 39 -6.11 -2.65 -15.24
CA ARG A 39 -7.08 -1.98 -16.11
C ARG A 39 -6.70 -2.14 -17.57
N LEU A 40 -5.44 -1.85 -17.93
CA LEU A 40 -4.97 -1.99 -19.32
C LEU A 40 -5.04 -3.44 -19.82
N THR A 41 -4.85 -4.42 -18.95
CA THR A 41 -4.95 -5.84 -19.32
C THR A 41 -6.40 -6.26 -19.47
N TYR A 42 -7.25 -5.84 -18.53
CA TYR A 42 -8.69 -6.07 -18.56
C TYR A 42 -9.33 -5.48 -19.83
N GLU A 43 -8.96 -4.26 -20.19
CA GLU A 43 -9.50 -3.57 -21.38
C GLU A 43 -9.18 -4.29 -22.69
N ARG A 44 -8.02 -4.94 -22.78
CA ARG A 44 -7.64 -5.74 -23.96
C ARG A 44 -8.51 -6.99 -24.13
N VAL A 45 -9.03 -7.52 -23.04
CA VAL A 45 -9.81 -8.78 -23.03
C VAL A 45 -11.32 -8.52 -23.06
N HIS A 46 -11.80 -7.56 -22.25
CA HIS A 46 -13.23 -7.33 -22.03
C HIS A 46 -13.77 -6.06 -22.72
N GLY A 47 -12.89 -5.22 -23.28
CA GLY A 47 -13.26 -3.95 -23.90
C GLY A 47 -13.02 -2.74 -22.98
N ASN A 48 -13.14 -1.54 -23.55
CA ASN A 48 -12.75 -0.29 -22.90
C ASN A 48 -13.59 0.01 -21.63
N VAL A 49 -12.91 0.35 -20.52
CA VAL A 49 -13.56 0.79 -19.28
C VAL A 49 -13.79 2.29 -19.38
N GLY A 50 -15.04 2.70 -19.56
CA GLY A 50 -15.42 4.05 -20.01
C GLY A 50 -15.37 5.12 -18.93
N SER A 51 -15.45 4.74 -17.66
CA SER A 51 -15.54 5.67 -16.52
C SER A 51 -14.78 5.20 -15.29
N THR A 52 -14.34 6.14 -14.45
CA THR A 52 -13.73 5.84 -13.14
C THR A 52 -14.67 5.05 -12.22
N ASP A 53 -15.96 5.38 -12.19
CA ASP A 53 -16.98 4.64 -11.43
C ASP A 53 -17.15 3.18 -11.89
N GLU A 54 -16.90 2.91 -13.17
CA GLU A 54 -16.90 1.55 -13.71
C GLU A 54 -15.66 0.80 -13.24
N LEU A 55 -14.48 1.41 -13.33
CA LEU A 55 -13.25 0.83 -12.80
C LEU A 55 -13.36 0.50 -11.31
N ILE A 56 -13.88 1.41 -10.49
CA ILE A 56 -14.06 1.17 -9.05
C ILE A 56 -15.01 -0.01 -8.81
N ARG A 57 -16.13 -0.09 -9.55
CA ARG A 57 -17.04 -1.24 -9.44
C ARG A 57 -16.38 -2.54 -9.86
N LEU A 58 -15.55 -2.54 -10.91
CA LEU A 58 -14.80 -3.72 -11.34
C LEU A 58 -13.80 -4.15 -10.27
N VAL A 59 -13.00 -3.22 -9.74
CA VAL A 59 -12.03 -3.52 -8.67
C VAL A 59 -12.72 -4.12 -7.43
N LEU A 60 -13.95 -3.68 -7.12
CA LEU A 60 -14.70 -4.16 -5.96
C LEU A 60 -15.47 -5.47 -6.17
N ASN A 61 -15.87 -5.81 -7.41
CA ASN A 61 -16.81 -6.90 -7.68
C ASN A 61 -16.27 -7.98 -8.63
N ASP A 62 -15.24 -7.67 -9.43
CA ASP A 62 -14.75 -8.56 -10.48
C ASP A 62 -13.61 -9.46 -9.94
N PRO A 63 -13.70 -10.80 -10.14
CA PRO A 63 -12.66 -11.74 -9.73
C PRO A 63 -11.27 -11.43 -10.27
N TRP A 64 -11.17 -10.71 -11.39
CA TRP A 64 -9.93 -10.26 -11.99
C TRP A 64 -9.07 -9.44 -11.03
N PHE A 65 -9.70 -8.65 -10.15
CA PHE A 65 -9.00 -7.76 -9.22
C PHE A 65 -8.86 -8.34 -7.81
N THR A 66 -9.40 -9.53 -7.53
CA THR A 66 -9.37 -10.17 -6.20
C THR A 66 -7.95 -10.33 -5.66
N TRP A 67 -6.96 -10.50 -6.52
CA TRP A 67 -5.57 -10.61 -6.10
C TRP A 67 -4.99 -9.28 -5.60
N LEU A 68 -5.65 -8.13 -5.80
CA LEU A 68 -5.21 -6.85 -5.23
C LEU A 68 -5.70 -6.65 -3.78
N CYS A 69 -6.68 -7.43 -3.32
CA CYS A 69 -7.28 -7.29 -1.99
C CYS A 69 -6.25 -7.37 -0.84
N PRO A 70 -5.27 -8.31 -0.83
CA PRO A 70 -4.27 -8.36 0.24
C PRO A 70 -3.47 -7.06 0.42
N LEU A 71 -3.20 -6.34 -0.67
CA LEU A 71 -2.49 -5.06 -0.62
C LEU A 71 -3.39 -3.92 -0.14
N LEU A 72 -4.68 -3.94 -0.55
CA LEU A 72 -5.67 -2.99 -0.07
C LEU A 72 -5.95 -3.14 1.43
N ASP A 73 -6.05 -4.38 1.91
CA ASP A 73 -6.26 -4.69 3.33
C ASP A 73 -5.09 -4.18 4.18
N LEU A 74 -3.86 -4.36 3.70
CA LEU A 74 -2.66 -3.84 4.35
C LEU A 74 -2.67 -2.30 4.42
N LEU A 75 -3.03 -1.63 3.31
CA LEU A 75 -3.18 -0.17 3.26
C LEU A 75 -4.24 0.34 4.23
N LEU A 76 -5.40 -0.30 4.28
CA LEU A 76 -6.49 0.07 5.17
C LEU A 76 -6.09 -0.12 6.64
N ARG A 77 -5.40 -1.22 6.96
CA ARG A 77 -4.88 -1.46 8.31
C ARG A 77 -3.89 -0.37 8.72
N ILE A 78 -2.96 0.01 7.84
CA ILE A 78 -2.01 1.10 8.14
C ILE A 78 -2.75 2.42 8.33
N ASN A 79 -3.74 2.75 7.48
CA ASN A 79 -4.58 3.94 7.67
C ASN A 79 -5.25 3.95 9.05
N GLN A 80 -5.87 2.83 9.44
CA GLN A 80 -6.54 2.72 10.73
C GLN A 80 -5.58 2.92 11.91
N LEU A 81 -4.36 2.39 11.83
CA LEU A 81 -3.33 2.59 12.86
C LEU A 81 -2.82 4.04 12.90
N LEU A 82 -2.76 4.71 11.75
CA LEU A 82 -2.34 6.11 11.66
C LEU A 82 -3.43 7.08 12.15
N ASP A 83 -4.70 6.76 11.90
CA ASP A 83 -5.86 7.56 12.32
C ASP A 83 -6.21 7.36 13.81
N ASP A 84 -5.72 6.29 14.44
CA ASP A 84 -5.89 6.06 15.87
C ASP A 84 -4.86 6.85 16.69
N ASP A 85 -5.27 8.02 17.19
CA ASP A 85 -4.47 8.88 18.05
C ASP A 85 -4.11 8.22 19.40
N ALA A 86 -4.83 7.16 19.81
CA ALA A 86 -4.55 6.42 21.03
C ALA A 86 -3.60 5.22 20.80
N PHE A 87 -3.30 4.88 19.54
CA PHE A 87 -2.36 3.83 19.20
C PHE A 87 -0.92 4.32 19.36
N ASP A 88 -0.17 3.63 20.22
CA ASP A 88 1.25 3.91 20.43
C ASP A 88 2.08 3.22 19.33
N ILE A 89 2.73 4.02 18.50
CA ILE A 89 3.55 3.52 17.40
C ILE A 89 4.92 3.16 17.96
N THR A 90 5.11 1.87 18.24
CA THR A 90 6.39 1.32 18.72
C THR A 90 7.27 0.87 17.57
N HIS A 91 8.58 0.79 17.80
CA HIS A 91 9.53 0.27 16.82
C HIS A 91 9.20 -1.18 16.41
N GLU A 92 8.76 -2.02 17.35
CA GLU A 92 8.32 -3.39 17.11
C GLU A 92 7.15 -3.46 16.11
N ASN A 93 6.15 -2.58 16.25
CA ASN A 93 5.03 -2.52 15.32
C ASN A 93 5.46 -2.12 13.90
N VAL A 94 6.41 -1.19 13.79
CA VAL A 94 6.97 -0.77 12.49
C VAL A 94 7.80 -1.89 11.86
N GLU A 95 8.65 -2.58 12.62
CA GLU A 95 9.42 -3.73 12.14
C GLU A 95 8.51 -4.87 11.64
N HIS A 96 7.45 -5.18 12.39
CA HIS A 96 6.45 -6.16 11.97
C HIS A 96 5.76 -5.75 10.66
N LEU A 97 5.39 -4.47 10.53
CA LEU A 97 4.81 -3.96 9.31
C LEU A 97 5.78 -4.08 8.12
N VAL A 98 7.04 -3.71 8.30
CA VAL A 98 8.09 -3.82 7.28
C VAL A 98 8.26 -5.29 6.84
N ALA A 99 8.28 -6.24 7.79
CA ALA A 99 8.39 -7.65 7.48
C ALA A 99 7.17 -8.19 6.70
N GLU A 100 5.97 -7.75 7.07
CA GLU A 100 4.73 -8.13 6.37
C GLU A 100 4.69 -7.58 4.95
N VAL A 101 5.04 -6.30 4.77
CA VAL A 101 5.15 -5.69 3.43
C VAL A 101 6.16 -6.43 2.57
N ARG A 102 7.35 -6.75 3.12
CA ARG A 102 8.37 -7.52 2.39
C ARG A 102 7.87 -8.90 1.98
N THR A 103 7.11 -9.55 2.85
CA THR A 103 6.53 -10.87 2.57
C THR A 103 5.49 -10.78 1.46
N LEU A 104 4.60 -9.79 1.53
CA LEU A 104 3.54 -9.59 0.55
C LEU A 104 4.09 -9.15 -0.82
N THR A 105 5.11 -8.29 -0.84
CA THR A 105 5.73 -7.76 -2.08
C THR A 105 6.82 -8.67 -2.64
N ARG A 106 6.89 -9.93 -2.20
CA ARG A 106 7.85 -10.91 -2.72
C ARG A 106 7.34 -11.50 -4.04
N PRO A 107 7.97 -11.18 -5.18
CA PRO A 107 7.57 -11.80 -6.44
C PRO A 107 7.97 -13.28 -6.44
N SER A 108 7.05 -14.15 -6.85
CA SER A 108 7.31 -15.59 -6.99
C SER A 108 6.71 -16.12 -8.27
N ILE A 109 7.54 -16.79 -9.08
CA ILE A 109 7.11 -17.44 -10.33
C ILE A 109 6.32 -18.71 -10.03
N GLU A 110 6.65 -19.39 -8.93
CA GLU A 110 6.03 -20.64 -8.47
C GLU A 110 4.90 -20.41 -7.44
N GLY A 111 4.66 -19.15 -7.06
CA GLY A 111 3.63 -18.78 -6.10
C GLY A 111 2.22 -18.93 -6.66
N ASP A 112 1.23 -18.99 -5.77
CA ASP A 112 -0.19 -19.05 -6.13
C ASP A 112 -0.88 -17.71 -5.86
N GLY A 113 -1.90 -17.39 -6.67
CA GLY A 113 -2.69 -16.16 -6.54
C GLY A 113 -1.86 -14.87 -6.68
N PHE A 114 -1.60 -14.20 -5.55
CA PHE A 114 -0.96 -12.88 -5.49
C PHE A 114 0.44 -12.89 -6.08
N GLU A 115 1.31 -13.79 -5.63
CA GLU A 115 2.75 -13.71 -5.93
C GLU A 115 3.02 -13.85 -7.44
N ARG A 116 2.26 -14.71 -8.11
CA ARG A 116 2.34 -14.91 -9.57
C ARG A 116 1.75 -13.74 -10.33
N ALA A 117 0.56 -13.26 -9.93
CA ALA A 117 -0.05 -12.09 -10.55
C ALA A 117 0.84 -10.84 -10.40
N TYR A 118 1.47 -10.69 -9.25
CA TYR A 118 2.43 -9.62 -8.95
C TYR A 118 3.68 -9.73 -9.82
N TYR A 119 4.26 -10.93 -9.96
CA TYR A 119 5.38 -11.18 -10.89
C TYR A 119 5.02 -10.87 -12.34
N GLU A 120 3.84 -11.32 -12.80
CA GLU A 120 3.36 -11.03 -14.15
C GLU A 120 3.12 -9.52 -14.35
N ALA A 121 2.62 -8.80 -13.34
CA ALA A 121 2.44 -7.35 -13.40
C ALA A 121 3.77 -6.61 -13.50
N LEU A 122 4.79 -7.02 -12.71
CA LEU A 122 6.14 -6.46 -12.79
C LEU A 122 6.77 -6.62 -14.18
N ASN A 123 6.56 -7.77 -14.83
CA ASN A 123 7.07 -7.97 -16.19
C ASN A 123 6.31 -7.20 -17.27
N ARG A 124 5.03 -6.89 -17.04
CA ARG A 124 4.15 -6.22 -18.01
C ARG A 124 4.25 -4.70 -17.96
N ALA A 125 4.48 -4.14 -16.78
CA ALA A 125 4.27 -2.72 -16.49
C ALA A 125 5.51 -2.07 -15.84
N PRO A 126 6.27 -1.21 -16.56
CA PRO A 126 7.45 -0.55 -16.00
C PRO A 126 7.12 0.37 -14.82
N GLU A 127 5.92 0.94 -14.77
CA GLU A 127 5.41 1.74 -13.65
C GLU A 127 5.30 0.93 -12.36
N VAL A 128 4.92 -0.36 -12.45
CA VAL A 128 4.85 -1.26 -11.30
C VAL A 128 6.24 -1.59 -10.78
N VAL A 129 7.23 -1.75 -11.68
CA VAL A 129 8.64 -1.95 -11.30
C VAL A 129 9.20 -0.74 -10.56
N LEU A 130 8.91 0.47 -11.04
CA LEU A 130 9.34 1.71 -10.37
C LEU A 130 8.70 1.84 -8.99
N ALA A 131 7.39 1.59 -8.87
CA ALA A 131 6.71 1.64 -7.59
C ALA A 131 7.22 0.57 -6.61
N HIS A 132 7.49 -0.65 -7.09
CA HIS A 132 8.11 -1.71 -6.31
C HIS A 132 9.51 -1.33 -5.82
N PHE A 133 10.31 -0.69 -6.67
CA PHE A 133 11.63 -0.18 -6.29
C PHE A 133 11.54 0.85 -5.17
N HIS A 134 10.59 1.79 -5.25
CA HIS A 134 10.40 2.79 -4.20
C HIS A 134 10.02 2.16 -2.85
N VAL A 135 9.11 1.19 -2.86
CA VAL A 135 8.74 0.40 -1.67
C VAL A 135 9.97 -0.33 -1.12
N THR A 136 10.69 -1.08 -1.95
CA THR A 136 11.88 -1.85 -1.53
C THR A 136 12.97 -0.95 -0.94
N ARG A 137 13.19 0.24 -1.52
CA ARG A 137 14.17 1.21 -1.03
C ARG A 137 13.85 1.69 0.38
N ILE A 138 12.58 1.99 0.69
CA ILE A 138 12.17 2.41 2.03
C ILE A 138 12.31 1.27 3.02
N LEU A 139 11.88 0.06 2.62
CA LEU A 139 12.03 -1.12 3.47
C LEU A 139 13.51 -1.41 3.79
N LEU A 140 14.43 -1.15 2.87
CA LEU A 140 15.87 -1.28 3.11
C LEU A 140 16.41 -0.19 4.04
N ALA A 141 15.93 1.05 3.91
CA ALA A 141 16.34 2.15 4.77
C ALA A 141 15.95 1.94 6.24
N GLU A 142 14.79 1.32 6.50
CA GLU A 142 14.31 0.99 7.86
C GLU A 142 15.00 -0.23 8.49
N ALA A 143 15.74 -1.02 7.72
CA ALA A 143 16.47 -2.18 8.23
C ALA A 143 17.98 -1.92 8.43
N ALA A 144 18.46 -0.70 8.17
CA ALA A 144 19.85 -0.29 8.23
C ALA A 144 20.13 0.58 9.46
#